data_AF-A0A2V9SGG1-F1
#
_entry.id   AF-A0A2V9SGG1-F1
#
_cell.length_a   1.000
_cell.length_b   1.000
_cell.length_c   1.000
_cell.angle_alpha   90.00
_cell.angle_beta   90.00
_cell.angle_gamma   90.00
#
_symmetry.space_group_name_H-M   'P 1'
#
loop_
_entity.id
_entity.type
_entity.pdbx_description
1 polymer ?
#
loop_
_entity_poly.entity_id
_entity_poly.type
_entity_poly.pdbx_seq_one_letter_code
_entity_poly.pdbx_strand_id
1 'polypeptide(L)'
;MTQSTRGLLAQFFKVHPGFLVDDPADYHTELTSDLRTTEGKLDVWLLQGSERFASDPEVSEVLLKAAREKDTRRCFLLLGAILDTPGLAERLLEALKPDLRKPATSRSHRRTEERRRSK
;
A
#
# COMPACT_ATOMS: atom_id res chain seq x y z
N MET A 1 21.11 -21.65 -16.67
CA MET A 1 21.85 -21.03 -17.81
C MET A 1 22.17 -22.05 -18.93
N THR A 2 22.25 -21.67 -20.22
CA THR A 2 22.64 -22.60 -21.32
C THR A 2 24.17 -22.73 -21.46
N GLN A 3 24.66 -23.82 -22.07
CA GLN A 3 26.10 -24.07 -22.26
C GLN A 3 26.79 -22.97 -23.09
N SER A 4 26.16 -22.54 -24.20
CA SER A 4 26.72 -21.49 -25.06
C SER A 4 26.82 -20.14 -24.35
N THR A 5 25.83 -19.79 -23.52
CA THR A 5 25.86 -18.57 -22.69
C THR A 5 26.94 -18.66 -21.61
N ARG A 6 27.14 -19.83 -20.99
CA ARG A 6 28.20 -20.07 -19.98
C ARG A 6 29.60 -19.89 -20.56
N GLY A 7 29.84 -20.40 -21.76
CA GLY A 7 31.12 -20.25 -22.46
C GLY A 7 31.48 -18.80 -22.77
N LEU A 8 30.53 -18.01 -23.26
CA LEU A 8 30.75 -16.61 -23.59
C LEU A 8 31.09 -15.76 -22.35
N LEU A 9 30.33 -15.94 -21.27
CA LEU A 9 30.57 -15.22 -20.01
C LEU A 9 31.91 -15.60 -19.38
N ALA A 10 32.28 -16.88 -19.44
CA ALA A 10 33.55 -17.37 -18.91
C ALA A 10 34.74 -16.71 -19.62
N GLN A 11 34.66 -16.58 -20.95
CA GLN A 11 35.67 -15.89 -21.75
C GLN A 11 35.73 -14.39 -21.43
N PHE A 12 34.58 -13.73 -21.26
CA PHE A 12 34.50 -12.31 -20.91
C PHE A 12 35.11 -12.03 -19.52
N PHE A 13 34.75 -12.82 -18.51
CA PHE A 13 35.24 -12.67 -17.14
C PHE A 13 36.62 -13.32 -16.89
N LYS A 14 37.20 -13.98 -17.91
CA LYS A 14 38.49 -14.70 -17.85
C LYS A 14 38.52 -15.77 -16.75
N VAL A 15 37.40 -16.46 -16.56
CA VAL A 15 37.26 -17.56 -15.60
C VAL A 15 36.98 -18.87 -16.32
N HIS A 16 37.25 -20.00 -15.67
CA HIS A 16 36.85 -21.29 -16.22
C HIS A 16 35.32 -21.42 -16.22
N PRO A 17 34.67 -21.97 -17.26
CA PRO A 17 33.21 -22.11 -17.33
C PRO A 17 32.60 -22.86 -16.14
N GLY A 18 33.38 -23.76 -15.52
CA GLY A 18 32.98 -24.49 -14.31
C GLY A 18 32.88 -23.64 -13.03
N PHE A 19 33.39 -22.40 -13.03
CA PHE A 19 33.27 -21.46 -11.91
C PHE A 19 32.10 -20.50 -12.04
N LEU A 20 31.46 -20.44 -13.21
CA LEU A 20 30.17 -19.76 -13.32
C LEU A 20 29.12 -20.69 -12.74
N VAL A 21 28.59 -20.33 -11.58
CA VAL A 21 27.50 -21.03 -10.92
C VAL A 21 26.25 -20.19 -11.10
N ASP A 22 25.11 -20.83 -11.31
CA ASP A 22 23.83 -20.14 -11.26
C ASP A 22 23.62 -19.61 -9.82
N ASP A 23 23.06 -18.42 -9.66
CA ASP A 23 22.82 -17.86 -8.33
C ASP A 23 21.94 -18.81 -7.50
N PRO A 24 22.22 -19.00 -6.20
CA PRO A 24 21.33 -19.75 -5.31
C PRO A 24 19.90 -19.21 -5.38
N ALA A 25 18.90 -20.08 -5.13
CA ALA A 25 17.49 -19.68 -5.17
C ALA A 25 17.15 -18.47 -4.29
N ASP A 26 17.95 -18.26 -3.23
CA ASP A 26 17.77 -17.19 -2.24
C ASP A 26 18.75 -16.02 -2.44
N TYR A 27 19.39 -15.91 -3.61
CA TYR A 27 20.30 -14.81 -3.91
C TYR A 27 19.53 -13.52 -4.22
N HIS A 28 19.83 -12.47 -3.45
CA HIS A 28 19.28 -11.14 -3.64
C HIS A 28 20.43 -10.14 -3.79
N THR A 29 20.40 -9.35 -4.86
CA THR A 29 21.43 -8.36 -5.19
C THR A 29 21.34 -7.07 -4.35
N GLU A 30 20.38 -6.99 -3.43
CA GLU A 30 20.10 -5.81 -2.63
C GLU A 30 20.45 -6.04 -1.15
N LEU A 31 21.06 -5.04 -0.51
CA LEU A 31 21.43 -5.09 0.91
C LEU A 31 20.15 -5.15 1.78
N THR A 32 19.73 -6.36 2.13
CA THR A 32 18.49 -6.59 2.88
C THR A 32 18.76 -6.38 4.37
N SER A 33 18.73 -5.13 4.83
CA SER A 33 18.42 -4.88 6.24
C SER A 33 16.93 -5.18 6.41
N ASP A 34 16.60 -6.38 6.86
CA ASP A 34 15.23 -6.92 6.85
C ASP A 34 14.17 -5.97 7.44
N LEU A 35 14.53 -5.19 8.47
CA LEU A 35 13.57 -4.26 9.09
C LEU A 35 13.38 -2.95 8.31
N ARG A 36 14.47 -2.34 7.79
CA ARG A 36 14.37 -1.08 7.01
C ARG A 36 13.85 -1.32 5.59
N THR A 37 14.03 -2.52 5.05
CA THR A 37 13.49 -2.89 3.73
C THR A 37 12.01 -3.27 3.78
N THR A 38 11.51 -3.84 4.88
CA THR A 38 10.09 -4.20 4.99
C THR A 38 9.19 -2.97 5.13
N GLU A 39 9.61 -1.95 5.90
CA GLU A 39 8.90 -0.67 5.97
C GLU A 39 8.85 0.02 4.59
N GLY A 40 9.99 0.14 3.91
CA GLY A 40 10.02 0.69 2.55
C GLY A 40 9.21 -0.11 1.53
N LYS A 41 9.16 -1.45 1.65
CA LYS A 41 8.31 -2.31 0.81
C LYS A 41 6.82 -2.08 1.08
N LEU A 42 6.42 -1.90 2.34
CA LEU A 42 5.04 -1.61 2.71
C LEU A 42 4.61 -0.23 2.18
N ASP A 43 5.45 0.79 2.32
CA ASP A 43 5.15 2.14 1.82
C ASP A 43 4.94 2.16 0.30
N VAL A 44 5.84 1.50 -0.44
CA VAL A 44 5.74 1.36 -1.90
C VAL A 44 4.47 0.59 -2.28
N TRP A 45 4.15 -0.49 -1.55
CA TRP A 45 2.93 -1.26 -1.78
C TRP A 45 1.67 -0.42 -1.54
N LEU A 46 1.64 0.39 -0.49
CA LEU A 46 0.50 1.27 -0.19
C LEU A 46 0.35 2.38 -1.23
N LEU A 47 1.45 2.96 -1.70
CA LEU A 47 1.42 3.96 -2.78
C LEU A 47 0.83 3.37 -4.06
N GLN A 48 1.33 2.22 -4.50
CA GLN A 48 0.79 1.51 -5.66
C GLN A 48 -0.66 1.06 -5.45
N GLY A 49 -1.00 0.64 -4.22
CA GLY A 49 -2.36 0.29 -3.83
C GLY A 49 -3.30 1.48 -3.99
N SER A 50 -2.89 2.67 -3.55
CA SER A 50 -3.72 3.88 -3.64
C SER A 50 -4.15 4.20 -5.08
N GLU A 51 -3.28 3.96 -6.07
CA GLU A 51 -3.58 4.15 -7.49
C GLU A 51 -4.61 3.13 -8.01
N ARG A 52 -4.57 1.89 -7.53
CA ARG A 52 -5.52 0.83 -7.91
C ARG A 52 -6.93 1.09 -7.39
N PHE A 53 -7.05 1.82 -6.29
CA PHE A 53 -8.33 2.23 -5.71
C PHE A 53 -8.83 3.60 -6.20
N ALA A 54 -8.40 4.08 -7.37
CA ALA A 54 -8.83 5.38 -7.90
C ALA A 54 -10.38 5.54 -8.02
N SER A 55 -11.13 4.45 -8.14
CA SER A 55 -12.60 4.45 -8.14
C SER A 55 -13.24 4.63 -6.76
N ASP A 56 -12.46 4.46 -5.68
CA ASP A 56 -12.84 4.72 -4.29
C ASP A 56 -11.88 5.75 -3.68
N PRO A 57 -12.21 7.05 -3.80
CA PRO A 57 -11.33 8.13 -3.34
C PRO A 57 -11.04 8.07 -1.83
N GLU A 58 -11.98 7.57 -1.01
CA GLU A 58 -11.78 7.50 0.43
C GLU A 58 -10.72 6.45 0.78
N VAL A 59 -10.79 5.27 0.16
CA VAL A 59 -9.78 4.22 0.34
C VAL A 59 -8.43 4.64 -0.24
N SER A 60 -8.42 5.24 -1.45
CA SER A 60 -7.20 5.74 -2.09
C SER A 60 -6.47 6.76 -1.20
N GLU A 61 -7.21 7.73 -0.64
CA GLU A 61 -6.64 8.75 0.25
C GLU A 61 -6.07 8.16 1.54
N VAL A 62 -6.76 7.19 2.16
CA VAL A 62 -6.27 6.53 3.38
C VAL A 62 -4.99 5.74 3.11
N LEU A 63 -4.90 5.03 1.98
CA LEU A 63 -3.67 4.31 1.60
C LEU A 63 -2.51 5.28 1.35
N LEU A 64 -2.76 6.38 0.65
CA LEU A 64 -1.75 7.41 0.41
C LEU A 64 -1.28 8.06 1.71
N LYS A 65 -2.21 8.34 2.63
CA LYS A 65 -1.89 8.88 3.96
C LYS A 65 -1.04 7.90 4.77
N ALA A 66 -1.39 6.63 4.77
CA ALA A 66 -0.64 5.58 5.47
C ALA A 66 0.79 5.45 4.91
N ALA A 67 0.96 5.47 3.59
CA ALA A 67 2.27 5.38 2.93
C ALA A 67 3.24 6.54 3.26
N ARG A 68 2.72 7.67 3.76
CA ARG A 68 3.50 8.89 4.06
C ARG A 68 3.81 9.04 5.55
N GLU A 69 3.30 8.14 6.38
CA GLU A 69 3.54 8.20 7.81
C GLU A 69 4.99 7.84 8.13
N LYS A 70 5.55 8.43 9.20
CA LYS A 70 6.95 8.19 9.55
C LYS A 70 7.21 6.74 9.99
N ASP A 71 6.18 6.10 10.54
CA ASP A 71 6.21 4.72 11.03
C ASP A 71 4.93 4.00 10.56
N THR A 72 4.88 3.72 9.26
CA THR A 72 3.77 3.02 8.60
C THR A 72 3.48 1.68 9.27
N ARG A 73 4.52 0.93 9.65
CA ARG A 73 4.37 -0.36 10.33
C ARG A 73 3.59 -0.22 11.63
N ARG A 74 3.94 0.75 12.47
CA ARG A 74 3.21 1.00 13.73
C ARG A 74 1.75 1.36 13.49
N CYS A 75 1.42 2.08 12.43
CA CYS A 75 0.03 2.38 12.08
C CYS A 75 -0.78 1.11 11.78
N PHE A 76 -0.22 0.16 11.03
CA PHE A 76 -0.90 -1.11 10.75
C PHE A 76 -0.99 -2.02 11.97
N LEU A 77 0.03 -2.03 12.84
CA LEU A 77 -0.04 -2.75 14.12
C LEU A 77 -1.13 -2.16 15.03
N LEU A 78 -1.27 -0.83 15.08
CA LEU A 78 -2.34 -0.16 15.79
C LEU A 78 -3.71 -0.52 15.21
N LEU A 79 -3.84 -0.52 13.88
CA LEU A 79 -5.07 -0.95 13.21
C LEU A 79 -5.43 -2.38 13.60
N GLY A 80 -4.47 -3.31 13.60
CA GLY A 80 -4.68 -4.68 14.07
C GLY A 80 -5.21 -4.73 15.51
N ALA A 81 -4.57 -4.03 16.44
CA ALA A 81 -5.00 -3.98 17.84
C ALA A 81 -6.41 -3.37 18.01
N ILE A 82 -6.78 -2.39 17.19
CA ILE A 82 -8.13 -1.82 17.17
C ILE A 82 -9.16 -2.88 16.73
N LEU A 83 -8.85 -3.64 15.67
CA LEU A 83 -9.73 -4.68 15.13
C LEU A 83 -9.85 -5.89 16.05
N ASP A 84 -8.81 -6.21 16.81
CA ASP A 84 -8.81 -7.27 17.83
C ASP A 84 -9.66 -6.92 19.06
N THR A 85 -9.99 -5.63 19.25
CA THR A 85 -10.78 -5.15 20.39
C THR A 85 -12.26 -4.99 19.99
N PRO A 86 -13.18 -5.86 20.46
CA PRO A 86 -14.57 -5.84 20.01
C PRO A 86 -15.28 -4.50 20.26
N GLY A 87 -15.85 -3.92 19.20
CA GLY A 87 -16.60 -2.67 19.27
C GLY A 87 -15.74 -1.41 19.40
N LEU A 88 -14.41 -1.50 19.38
CA LEU A 88 -13.54 -0.33 19.48
C LEU A 88 -13.50 0.46 18.17
N ALA A 89 -13.42 -0.24 17.03
CA ALA A 89 -13.39 0.38 15.71
C ALA A 89 -14.62 1.28 15.47
N GLU A 90 -15.82 0.81 15.82
CA GLU A 90 -17.07 1.55 15.67
C GLU A 90 -17.10 2.78 16.56
N ARG A 91 -16.64 2.67 17.81
CA ARG A 91 -16.58 3.80 18.75
C ARG A 91 -15.56 4.84 18.29
N LEU A 92 -14.41 4.41 17.78
CA LEU A 92 -13.41 5.32 17.22
C LEU A 92 -13.93 6.00 15.95
N LEU A 93 -14.63 5.28 15.07
CA LEU A 93 -15.25 5.89 13.90
C LEU A 93 -16.32 6.92 14.28
N GLU A 94 -17.16 6.60 15.26
CA GLU A 94 -18.17 7.54 15.79
C GLU A 94 -17.53 8.80 16.39
N ALA A 95 -16.46 8.63 17.16
CA ALA A 95 -15.77 9.74 17.80
C ALA A 95 -14.95 10.61 16.81
N LEU A 96 -14.28 9.99 15.83
CA LEU A 96 -13.33 10.66 14.94
C LEU A 96 -13.95 11.12 13.61
N LYS A 97 -14.99 10.44 13.13
CA LYS A 97 -15.68 10.74 11.86
C LYS A 97 -17.21 10.58 12.01
N PRO A 98 -17.87 11.47 12.78
CA PRO A 98 -19.30 11.36 13.08
C PRO A 98 -20.19 11.42 11.82
N ASP A 99 -19.71 12.01 10.73
CA ASP A 99 -20.47 12.12 9.48
C ASP A 99 -20.53 10.83 8.66
N LEU A 100 -19.62 9.86 8.88
CA LEU A 100 -19.66 8.56 8.17
C LEU A 100 -20.86 7.70 8.58
N ARG A 101 -21.53 8.03 9.69
CA ARG A 101 -22.74 7.34 10.16
C ARG A 101 -24.05 7.96 9.67
N LYS A 102 -24.03 9.17 9.07
CA LYS A 102 -25.26 9.78 8.57
C LYS A 102 -25.69 9.04 7.29
N PRO A 103 -26.83 8.33 7.27
CA PRO A 103 -27.38 7.85 6.01
C PRO A 103 -27.59 9.05 5.08
N ALA A 104 -27.35 8.85 3.79
CA ALA A 104 -27.36 9.87 2.73
C ALA A 104 -28.75 10.49 2.44
N THR A 105 -29.52 10.83 3.47
CA THR A 105 -30.85 11.41 3.37
C THR A 105 -30.81 12.90 3.71
N SER A 106 -30.17 13.74 2.87
CA SER A 106 -30.46 15.19 2.88
C SER A 106 -29.93 16.00 1.69
N ARG A 107 -29.10 15.46 0.79
CA ARG A 107 -28.53 16.26 -0.31
C ARG A 107 -29.47 16.54 -1.49
N SER A 108 -30.68 15.98 -1.51
CA SER A 108 -31.64 16.13 -2.62
C SER A 108 -32.65 17.28 -2.45
N HIS A 109 -32.94 17.77 -1.23
CA HIS A 109 -34.03 18.76 -1.05
C HIS A 109 -33.65 20.23 -1.27
N ARG A 110 -32.37 20.59 -1.34
CA ARG A 110 -31.96 22.01 -1.42
C ARG A 110 -31.97 22.60 -2.84
N ARG A 111 -32.20 21.80 -3.88
CA ARG A 111 -32.16 22.28 -5.29
C ARG A 111 -33.52 22.58 -5.91
N THR A 112 -34.62 22.27 -5.22
CA THR A 112 -35.99 22.41 -5.75
C THR A 112 -36.75 23.63 -5.22
N GLU A 113 -36.33 24.23 -4.09
CA GLU A 113 -36.99 25.42 -3.54
C GLU A 113 -36.57 26.74 -4.23
N GLU A 114 -35.33 26.83 -4.70
CA GLU A 114 -34.81 28.05 -5.34
C GLU A 114 -35.43 28.31 -6.73
N ARG A 115 -35.99 27.27 -7.36
CA ARG A 115 -36.69 27.36 -8.65
C ARG A 115 -38.18 27.69 -8.55
N ARG A 116 -38.77 27.63 -7.36
CA ARG A 116 -40.20 27.97 -7.13
C ARG A 116 -40.41 29.40 -6.65
N ARG A 117 -39.36 30.11 -6.25
CA ARG A 117 -39.45 31.50 -5.75
C ARG A 117 -39.25 32.56 -6.84
N SER A 118 -39.12 32.16 -8.10
CA SER A 118 -38.82 33.04 -9.23
C SER A 118 -39.88 32.99 -10.33
N LYS A 119 -41.15 32.72 -9.99
CA LYS A 119 -42.28 32.81 -10.91
C LYS A 119 -43.41 33.61 -10.29
#